data_AF-A0A536K9T7-F1
#
_entry.id   AF-A0A536K9T7-F1
#
_cell.length_a   1.000
_cell.length_b   1.000
_cell.length_c   1.000
_cell.angle_alpha   90.00
_cell.angle_beta   90.00
_cell.angle_gamma   90.00
#
_symmetry.space_group_name_H-M   'P 1'
#
loop_
_entity.id
_entity.type
_entity.pdbx_description
1 polymer ?
#
loop_
_entity_poly.entity_id
_entity_poly.type
_entity_poly.pdbx_seq_one_letter_code
_entity_poly.pdbx_strand_id
1 'polypeptide(L)' 'MMIAIVSDIHGNWEALKAVLKDLGTVRPDVVVHAGDLAVNGPAHYNRPTAESHEYMSRRR' A
#
# COMPACT_ATOMS: atom_id res chain seq x y z
N MET A 1 23.40 8.90 -8.26
CA MET A 1 21.94 8.85 -8.41
C MET A 1 21.42 7.66 -7.62
N MET A 2 20.63 7.92 -6.60
CA MET A 2 20.03 6.92 -5.72
C MET A 2 18.54 6.79 -6.03
N ILE A 3 18.09 5.56 -6.27
CA ILE A 3 16.69 5.24 -6.52
C ILE A 3 16.19 4.38 -5.37
N ALA A 4 15.08 4.79 -4.77
CA ALA A 4 14.35 3.94 -3.84
C ALA A 4 13.17 3.28 -4.56
N ILE A 5 13.01 1.97 -4.39
CA ILE A 5 11.87 1.21 -4.89
C ILE A 5 11.00 0.85 -3.68
N VAL A 6 9.76 1.30 -3.68
CA VAL A 6 8.74 0.95 -2.68
C VAL A 6 7.89 -0.16 -3.27
N SER A 7 7.96 -1.35 -2.66
CA SER A 7 7.11 -2.50 -2.99
C SER A 7 5.69 -2.31 -2.45
N ASP A 8 4.81 -3.27 -2.74
CA ASP A 8 3.42 -3.33 -2.34
C ASP A 8 3.16 -2.87 -0.89
N ILE A 9 2.17 -1.99 -0.76
CA ILE A 9 1.73 -1.44 0.53
C ILE A 9 0.38 -2.05 0.94
N HIS A 10 -0.42 -2.51 -0.04
CA HIS A 10 -1.75 -3.07 0.15
C HIS A 10 -2.56 -2.29 1.17
N GLY A 11 -2.82 -1.00 0.95
CA GLY A 11 -3.67 -0.17 1.81
C GLY A 11 -3.26 -0.08 3.30
N ASN A 12 -2.05 -0.51 3.66
CA ASN A 12 -1.55 -0.41 5.02
C ASN A 12 -1.02 1.01 5.28
N TRP A 13 -1.92 1.86 5.78
CA TRP A 13 -1.64 3.27 6.02
C TRP A 13 -0.47 3.49 7.00
N GLU A 14 -0.38 2.68 8.06
CA GLU A 14 0.69 2.81 9.04
C GLU A 14 2.06 2.44 8.44
N ALA A 15 2.12 1.39 7.61
CA ALA A 15 3.33 1.02 6.89
C ALA A 15 3.75 2.12 5.90
N LEU A 16 2.81 2.70 5.16
CA LEU A 16 3.11 3.79 4.22
C LEU A 16 3.73 5.00 4.93
N LYS A 17 3.18 5.41 6.07
CA LYS A 17 3.75 6.52 6.87
C LYS A 17 5.17 6.22 7.34
N ALA A 18 5.44 4.99 7.77
CA ALA A 18 6.79 4.59 8.18
C ALA A 18 7.78 4.68 7.00
N VAL A 19 7.41 4.13 5.83
CA VAL A 19 8.24 4.20 4.61
C VAL A 19 8.48 5.65 4.19
N LEU A 20 7.46 6.52 4.19
CA LEU A 20 7.62 7.93 3.83
C LEU A 20 8.57 8.67 4.79
N LYS A 21 8.53 8.37 6.09
CA LYS A 21 9.46 8.93 7.08
C LYS A 21 10.90 8.50 6.80
N ASP A 22 11.11 7.24 6.48
CA ASP A 22 12.44 6.70 6.16
C ASP A 22 12.98 7.28 4.85
N LEU A 23 12.14 7.41 3.81
CA LEU A 23 12.50 8.07 2.56
C LEU A 23 12.91 9.53 2.76
N GLY A 24 12.25 10.25 3.68
CA GLY A 24 12.63 11.62 4.05
C GLY A 24 14.00 11.72 4.73
N THR A 25 14.46 10.64 5.38
CA THR A 25 15.78 10.55 6.00
C THR A 25 16.85 10.16 4.97
N VAL A 26 16.56 9.16 4.14
CA VAL A 26 17.49 8.63 3.13
C VAL A 26 17.67 9.60 1.95
N ARG A 27 16.64 10.37 1.59
CA ARG A 27 16.64 11.36 0.50
C ARG A 27 17.17 10.80 -0.84
N PRO A 28 16.53 9.77 -1.41
CA PRO A 28 16.86 9.31 -2.77
C PRO A 28 16.51 10.37 -3.81
N ASP A 29 17.21 10.35 -4.94
CA ASP A 29 16.94 11.25 -6.07
C ASP A 29 15.60 10.92 -6.76
N VAL A 30 15.23 9.63 -6.75
CA VAL A 30 13.99 9.12 -7.34
C VAL A 30 13.36 8.11 -6.41
N VAL A 31 12.04 8.18 -6.27
CA VAL A 31 11.23 7.15 -5.62
C VAL A 31 10.31 6.53 -6.66
N VAL A 32 10.36 5.22 -6.81
CA VAL A 32 9.49 4.43 -7.69
C VAL A 32 8.62 3.54 -6.83
N HIS A 33 7.32 3.51 -7.08
CA HIS A 33 6.40 2.59 -6.43
C HIS A 33 6.05 1.46 -7.40
N ALA A 34 6.19 0.20 -6.97
CA ALA A 34 6.11 -0.96 -7.86
C ALA A 34 4.67 -1.41 -8.21
N GLY A 35 3.66 -0.97 -7.46
CA GLY A 35 2.26 -1.35 -7.67
C GLY A 35 1.54 -1.65 -6.36
N ASP A 36 0.25 -1.99 -6.41
CA ASP A 36 -0.52 -2.45 -5.25
C ASP A 36 -0.46 -1.56 -4.00
N LEU A 37 -0.68 -0.25 -4.21
CA LEU A 37 -0.65 0.74 -3.13
C LEU A 37 -1.83 0.60 -2.15
N ALA A 38 -3.06 0.42 -2.65
CA ALA A 38 -4.27 0.77 -1.88
C ALA A 38 -5.27 -0.37 -1.60
N VAL A 39 -5.32 -1.40 -2.45
CA VAL A 39 -6.38 -2.44 -2.39
C VAL A 39 -5.93 -3.63 -1.53
N ASN A 40 -6.89 -4.33 -0.91
CA ASN A 40 -6.68 -5.51 -0.06
C ASN A 40 -5.91 -5.27 1.25
N GLY A 41 -5.95 -4.03 1.75
CA GLY A 41 -5.29 -3.67 3.00
C GLY A 41 -6.08 -3.87 4.28
N PRO A 42 -5.42 -3.76 5.45
CA PRO A 42 -6.08 -3.89 6.75
C PRO A 42 -7.29 -2.95 6.91
N ALA A 43 -7.18 -1.73 6.37
CA ALA A 43 -8.27 -0.76 6.36
C ALA A 43 -9.39 -1.09 5.34
N HIS A 44 -9.06 -1.81 4.26
CA HIS A 44 -10.03 -2.24 3.23
C HIS A 44 -10.98 -3.32 3.78
N TYR A 45 -10.54 -4.14 4.73
CA TYR A 45 -11.38 -5.15 5.39
C TYR A 45 -12.22 -4.62 6.55
N ASN A 46 -11.94 -3.41 7.04
CA ASN A 46 -12.68 -2.79 8.14
C ASN A 46 -13.98 -2.08 7.71
N ARG A 47 -14.36 -2.16 6.42
CA ARG A 47 -15.72 -1.83 5.98
C ARG A 47 -16.50 -3.12 5.77
N PRO A 48 -17.39 -3.51 6.70
CA PRO A 48 -18.32 -4.61 6.47
C PRO A 48 -19.46 -4.08 5.60
N THR A 49 -19.21 -3.80 4.31
CA THR A 49 -20.30 -3.70 3.36
C THR A 49 -20.53 -5.10 2.77
N ALA A 50 -21.79 -5.48 2.55
CA ALA A 50 -22.14 -6.77 1.93
C ALA A 50 -21.39 -6.99 0.59
N GLU A 51 -21.04 -5.89 -0.09
CA GLU A 51 -20.24 -5.85 -1.32
C GLU A 51 -18.82 -6.40 -1.15
N SER A 52 -18.17 -6.24 0.01
CA SER A 52 -16.79 -6.74 0.22
C SER A 52 -16.70 -8.27 0.22
N HIS A 53 -17.69 -8.96 0.81
CA HIS A 53 -17.77 -10.43 0.75
C HIS A 53 -18.15 -10.92 -0.64
N GLU A 54 -19.06 -10.23 -1.32
CA GLU A 54 -19.49 -10.56 -2.70
C GLU A 54 -18.35 -10.34 -3.71
N TYR A 55 -17.58 -9.27 -3.56
CA TYR A 55 -16.39 -8.99 -4.37
C TYR A 55 -15.32 -10.07 -4.21
N MET A 56 -15.08 -10.55 -2.99
CA MET A 56 -14.10 -11.60 -2.72
C MET A 56 -14.53 -12.98 -3.21
N SER A 57 -15.83 -13.28 -3.19
CA SER A 57 -16.36 -14.56 -3.67
C SER A 57 -16.41 -14.67 -5.19
N ARG A 58 -16.48 -13.55 -5.92
CA ARG A 58 -16.39 -13.50 -7.40
C ARG A 58 -14.97 -13.64 -7.96
N ARG A 59 -13.94 -13.59 -7.12
CA ARG A 59 -12.51 -13.68 -7.52
C ARG A 59 -11.89 -15.08 -7.40
N ARG A 60 -12.68 -16.08 -7.01
CA ARG A 60 -12.24 -17.49 -6.98
C ARG A 60 -12.53 -18.20 -8.29
#